data_AF-A0A4S3JQ47-F1
#
_entry.id   AF-A0A4S3JQ47-F1
#
_cell.length_a   1.000
_cell.length_b   1.000
_cell.length_c   1.000
_cell.angle_alpha   90.00
_cell.angle_beta   90.00
_cell.angle_gamma   90.00
#
_symmetry.space_group_name_H-M   'P 1'
#
loop_
_entity.id
_entity.type
_entity.pdbx_description
1 polymer ?
#
loop_
_entity_poly.entity_id
_entity_poly.type
_entity_poly.pdbx_seq_one_letter_code
_entity_poly.pdbx_strand_id
1 'polypeptide(L)'
;MALLQVIETTGVLLALWTLLGVIRRLYFHPLSHIPGPRLAALTWWYEFYYDAIQPGQYVFKIQELHKQYGPIIRVTPDEIHLNDVGYLDTVYPPSMTHVDKYNYQLRTLRVPGGVGTTPNYHLHKIRREALTPFFSKRNVLTLENVITKKVEQLCQLVAKHAAAKSPVNLSNAFYAFSNEYGFLNI
;
A
#
# COMPACT_ATOMS: atom_id res chain seq x y z
N MET A 1 28.42 0.55 -43.55
CA MET A 1 29.47 1.13 -42.66
C MET A 1 28.90 2.16 -41.69
N ALA A 2 28.29 3.26 -42.15
CA ALA A 2 27.74 4.29 -41.25
C ALA A 2 26.66 3.76 -40.26
N LEU A 3 25.75 2.89 -40.69
CA LEU A 3 24.71 2.31 -39.82
C LEU A 3 25.31 1.49 -38.65
N LEU A 4 26.36 0.71 -38.92
CA LEU A 4 27.04 -0.09 -37.89
C LEU A 4 27.73 0.80 -36.85
N GLN A 5 28.41 1.85 -37.31
CA GLN A 5 29.04 2.84 -36.42
C GLN A 5 28.02 3.58 -35.54
N VAL A 6 26.84 3.89 -36.08
CA VAL A 6 25.75 4.51 -35.30
C VAL A 6 25.21 3.55 -34.24
N ILE A 7 25.04 2.27 -34.56
CA ILE A 7 24.59 1.25 -33.58
C ILE A 7 25.64 1.09 -32.48
N GLU A 8 26.92 0.97 -32.83
CA GLU A 8 28.02 0.81 -31.87
C GLU A 8 28.12 2.01 -30.92
N THR A 9 28.15 3.23 -31.47
CA THR A 9 28.23 4.46 -30.66
C THR A 9 27.02 4.62 -29.75
N THR A 10 25.81 4.32 -30.25
CA THR A 10 24.59 4.34 -29.43
C THR A 10 24.64 3.30 -28.31
N GLY A 11 25.12 2.09 -28.60
CA GLY A 11 25.30 1.02 -27.61
C GLY A 11 26.27 1.41 -26.50
N VAL A 12 27.41 2.01 -26.85
CA VAL A 12 28.41 2.50 -25.88
C VAL A 12 27.83 3.63 -25.02
N LEU A 13 27.14 4.60 -25.61
CA LEU A 13 26.52 5.70 -24.87
C LEU A 13 25.46 5.20 -23.90
N LEU A 14 24.64 4.23 -24.32
CA LEU A 14 23.63 3.61 -23.45
C LEU A 14 24.28 2.83 -22.29
N ALA A 15 25.36 2.09 -22.56
CA ALA A 15 26.11 1.36 -21.53
C ALA A 15 26.75 2.31 -20.50
N LEU A 16 27.34 3.43 -20.96
CA LEU A 16 27.89 4.44 -20.08
C LEU A 16 26.81 5.12 -19.24
N TRP A 17 25.70 5.51 -19.85
CA TRP A 17 24.58 6.15 -19.16
C TRP A 17 23.97 5.25 -18.09
N THR A 18 23.77 3.95 -18.40
CA THR A 18 23.26 2.98 -17.43
C THR A 18 24.25 2.73 -16.29
N LEU A 19 25.55 2.59 -16.58
CA LEU A 19 26.58 2.42 -15.56
C LEU A 19 26.66 3.63 -14.61
N LEU A 20 26.65 4.84 -15.16
CA LEU A 20 26.60 6.08 -14.36
C LEU A 20 25.34 6.12 -13.49
N GLY A 21 24.19 5.70 -14.02
CA GLY A 21 22.95 5.57 -13.26
C GLY A 21 23.03 4.61 -12.08
N VAL A 22 23.64 3.44 -12.28
CA VAL A 22 23.90 2.42 -11.25
C VAL A 22 24.78 2.99 -10.14
N ILE A 23 25.91 3.60 -10.50
CA ILE A 23 26.85 4.21 -9.55
C ILE A 23 26.16 5.31 -8.75
N ARG A 24 25.41 6.20 -9.43
CA ARG A 24 24.67 7.28 -8.79
C ARG A 24 23.67 6.75 -7.75
N ARG A 25 22.90 5.71 -8.08
CA ARG A 25 21.86 5.15 -7.19
C ARG A 25 22.43 4.42 -5.96
N LEU A 26 23.57 3.77 -6.11
CA LEU A 26 24.20 3.03 -5.01
C LEU A 26 25.01 3.91 -4.08
N TYR A 27 25.79 4.85 -4.61
CA TYR A 27 26.80 5.56 -3.82
C TYR A 27 26.50 7.04 -3.59
N PHE A 28 25.78 7.69 -4.50
CA PHE A 28 25.53 9.13 -4.44
C PHE A 28 24.06 9.49 -4.18
N HIS A 29 23.20 8.48 -4.01
CA HIS A 29 21.81 8.71 -3.67
C HIS A 29 21.68 9.11 -2.19
N PRO A 30 20.75 10.02 -1.82
CA PRO A 30 20.53 10.36 -0.41
C PRO A 30 20.26 9.14 0.48
N LEU A 31 19.61 8.11 -0.07
CA LEU A 31 19.30 6.85 0.62
C LEU A 31 20.42 5.79 0.54
N SER A 32 21.61 6.13 0.04
CA SER A 32 22.73 5.17 -0.14
C SER A 32 23.26 4.58 1.16
N HIS A 33 23.17 5.32 2.27
CA HIS A 33 23.59 4.89 3.60
C HIS A 33 22.60 3.93 4.27
N ILE A 34 21.41 3.76 3.72
CA ILE A 34 20.36 2.92 4.28
C ILE A 34 20.56 1.48 3.78
N PRO A 35 20.62 0.48 4.69
CA PRO A 35 20.90 -0.89 4.31
C PRO A 35 19.73 -1.52 3.54
N GLY A 36 20.02 -2.52 2.71
CA GLY A 36 19.00 -3.26 1.95
C GLY A 36 19.60 -4.01 0.77
N PRO A 37 18.79 -4.79 0.02
CA PRO A 37 19.24 -5.49 -1.17
C PRO A 37 19.76 -4.50 -2.22
N ARG A 38 20.95 -4.74 -2.77
CA ARG A 38 21.52 -3.86 -3.82
C ARG A 38 20.62 -3.76 -5.06
N LEU A 39 19.95 -4.86 -5.43
CA LEU A 39 19.01 -4.88 -6.55
C LEU A 39 17.80 -3.97 -6.30
N ALA A 40 17.30 -3.93 -5.06
CA ALA A 40 16.23 -3.04 -4.63
C ALA A 40 16.68 -1.56 -4.69
N ALA A 41 17.89 -1.26 -4.23
CA ALA A 41 18.47 0.09 -4.34
C ALA A 41 18.69 0.54 -5.80
N LEU A 42 18.84 -0.39 -6.74
CA LEU A 42 19.10 -0.11 -8.16
C LEU A 42 17.84 0.02 -9.00
N THR A 43 16.83 -0.83 -8.76
CA THR A 43 15.67 -0.97 -9.65
C THR A 43 14.42 -1.34 -8.87
N TRP A 44 13.24 -0.96 -9.39
CA TRP A 44 11.94 -1.47 -8.93
C TRP A 44 11.69 -2.94 -9.30
N TRP A 45 12.62 -3.59 -10.00
CA TRP A 45 12.44 -4.97 -10.47
C TRP A 45 12.48 -5.97 -9.31
N TYR A 46 13.13 -5.61 -8.21
CA TYR A 46 13.14 -6.43 -7.00
C TYR A 46 11.74 -6.56 -6.41
N GLU A 47 11.05 -5.44 -6.18
CA GLU A 47 9.64 -5.41 -5.77
C GLU A 47 8.75 -6.10 -6.80
N PHE A 48 8.88 -5.74 -8.08
CA PHE A 48 8.08 -6.32 -9.16
C PHE A 48 8.16 -7.85 -9.20
N TYR A 49 9.33 -8.43 -8.94
CA TYR A 49 9.46 -9.89 -8.88
C TYR A 49 8.58 -10.51 -7.80
N TYR A 50 8.58 -9.95 -6.58
CA TYR A 50 7.79 -10.48 -5.47
C TYR A 50 6.31 -10.07 -5.48
N ASP A 51 5.91 -9.11 -6.31
CA ASP A 51 4.52 -8.71 -6.43
C ASP A 51 3.83 -9.24 -7.70
N ALA A 52 4.53 -9.28 -8.83
CA ALA A 52 3.97 -9.70 -10.11
C ALA A 52 4.30 -11.15 -10.47
N ILE A 53 5.52 -11.61 -10.16
CA ILE A 53 5.96 -12.99 -10.49
C ILE A 53 5.63 -13.96 -9.35
N GLN A 54 5.76 -13.52 -8.10
CA GLN A 54 5.40 -14.28 -6.89
C GLN A 54 4.29 -13.58 -6.09
N PRO A 55 3.06 -13.47 -6.62
CA PRO A 55 2.05 -12.55 -6.09
C PRO A 55 1.82 -12.68 -4.59
N GLY A 56 1.89 -11.53 -3.90
CA GLY A 56 1.66 -11.42 -2.45
C GLY A 56 2.83 -11.83 -1.57
N GLN A 57 4.00 -12.17 -2.13
CA GLN A 57 5.17 -12.57 -1.33
C GLN A 57 5.99 -11.40 -0.81
N TYR A 58 5.85 -10.20 -1.40
CA TYR A 58 6.74 -9.09 -1.06
C TYR A 58 6.60 -8.62 0.40
N VAL A 59 5.40 -8.70 0.99
CA VAL A 59 5.17 -8.37 2.40
C VAL A 59 5.99 -9.29 3.32
N PHE A 60 5.98 -10.60 3.05
CA PHE A 60 6.79 -11.56 3.80
C PHE A 60 8.28 -11.33 3.55
N LYS A 61 8.65 -10.99 2.31
CA LYS A 61 10.04 -10.69 1.98
C LYS A 61 10.54 -9.46 2.73
N ILE A 62 9.76 -8.39 2.84
CA ILE A 62 10.08 -7.20 3.64
C ILE A 62 10.32 -7.59 5.11
N GLN A 63 9.50 -8.49 5.67
CA GLN A 63 9.71 -8.99 7.04
C GLN A 63 11.05 -9.71 7.19
N GLU A 64 11.45 -10.54 6.23
CA GLU A 64 12.78 -11.17 6.21
C GLU A 64 13.90 -10.12 6.11
N LEU A 65 13.73 -9.12 5.26
CA LEU A 65 14.71 -8.06 5.08
C LEU A 65 14.91 -7.26 6.36
N HIS A 66 13.84 -6.99 7.13
CA HIS A 66 13.97 -6.35 8.44
C HIS A 66 14.75 -7.20 9.45
N LYS A 67 14.57 -8.54 9.43
CA LYS A 67 15.38 -9.44 10.26
C LYS A 67 16.86 -9.42 9.87
N GLN A 68 17.16 -9.20 8.59
CA GLN A 68 18.53 -9.21 8.07
C GLN A 68 19.26 -7.87 8.21
N TYR A 69 18.59 -6.76 7.86
CA TYR A 69 19.21 -5.44 7.70
C TYR A 69 18.84 -4.46 8.82
N GLY A 70 17.87 -4.80 9.67
CA GLY A 70 17.44 -3.98 10.80
C GLY A 70 16.12 -3.24 10.56
N PRO A 71 15.78 -2.27 11.43
CA PRO A 71 14.45 -1.66 11.47
C PRO A 71 14.18 -0.66 10.35
N ILE A 72 15.21 -0.20 9.63
CA ILE A 72 15.09 0.75 8.52
C ILE A 72 15.81 0.16 7.32
N ILE A 73 15.08 -0.11 6.25
CA ILE A 73 15.61 -0.79 5.06
C ILE A 73 15.24 -0.05 3.79
N ARG A 74 16.13 -0.04 2.81
CA ARG A 74 15.84 0.48 1.46
C ARG A 74 15.24 -0.63 0.60
N VAL A 75 14.04 -0.40 0.10
CA VAL A 75 13.22 -1.42 -0.60
C VAL A 75 13.03 -1.11 -2.08
N THR A 76 13.24 0.12 -2.50
CA THR A 76 13.31 0.53 -3.91
C THR A 76 14.38 1.62 -4.07
N PRO A 77 14.65 2.13 -5.29
CA PRO A 77 15.61 3.22 -5.46
C PRO A 77 15.25 4.46 -4.64
N ASP A 78 13.96 4.74 -4.47
CA ASP A 78 13.47 5.99 -3.90
C ASP A 78 12.64 5.81 -2.61
N GLU A 79 12.45 4.57 -2.13
CA GLU A 79 11.64 4.27 -0.96
C GLU A 79 12.38 3.44 0.09
N ILE A 80 11.96 3.65 1.34
CA ILE A 80 12.41 2.89 2.51
C ILE A 80 11.21 2.26 3.19
N HIS A 81 11.43 1.12 3.84
CA HIS A 81 10.47 0.51 4.73
C HIS A 81 10.97 0.64 6.17
N LEU A 82 10.05 1.05 7.05
CA LEU A 82 10.30 1.36 8.45
C LEU A 82 9.56 0.36 9.33
N ASN A 83 10.28 -0.20 10.30
CA ASN A 83 9.76 -1.05 11.36
C ASN A 83 10.30 -0.55 12.70
N ASP A 84 10.03 0.72 12.99
CA ASP A 84 10.44 1.43 14.21
C ASP A 84 9.35 2.43 14.61
N VAL A 85 8.80 2.23 15.80
CA VAL A 85 7.74 3.09 16.36
C VAL A 85 8.26 4.50 16.66
N GLY A 86 9.56 4.67 16.87
CA GLY A 86 10.18 5.98 17.11
C GLY A 86 10.00 6.97 15.95
N TYR A 87 9.72 6.48 14.73
CA TYR A 87 9.49 7.31 13.55
C TYR A 87 7.99 7.55 13.25
N LEU A 88 7.08 7.09 14.10
CA LEU A 88 5.62 7.21 13.84
C LEU A 88 5.22 8.67 13.62
N ASP A 89 5.68 9.60 14.45
CA ASP A 89 5.37 11.03 14.33
C ASP A 89 6.10 11.71 13.15
N THR A 90 7.13 11.06 12.60
CA THR A 90 7.80 11.53 11.37
C THR A 90 7.01 11.13 10.13
N VAL A 91 6.51 9.90 10.09
CA VAL A 91 5.74 9.34 8.96
C VAL A 91 4.29 9.82 8.98
N TYR A 92 3.71 9.94 10.16
CA TYR A 92 2.36 10.45 10.41
C TYR A 92 2.44 11.74 11.22
N PRO A 93 2.93 12.83 10.61
CA PRO A 93 3.12 14.07 11.33
C PRO A 93 1.78 14.67 11.76
N PRO A 94 1.81 15.58 12.76
CA PRO A 94 0.62 16.30 13.19
C PRO A 94 -0.10 16.97 12.02
N SER A 95 -1.41 17.18 12.16
CA SER A 95 -2.28 17.72 11.10
C SER A 95 -1.88 19.11 10.58
N MET A 96 -1.04 19.84 11.31
CA MET A 96 -0.50 21.13 10.89
C MET A 96 0.67 21.01 9.91
N THR A 97 1.29 19.83 9.79
CA THR A 97 2.39 19.60 8.86
C THR A 97 1.85 19.34 7.47
N HIS A 98 2.31 20.14 6.51
CA HIS A 98 1.91 20.00 5.11
C HIS A 98 2.78 18.95 4.41
N VAL A 99 2.23 17.76 4.20
CA VAL A 99 2.92 16.66 3.51
C VAL A 99 2.10 16.22 2.31
N ASP A 100 2.71 16.29 1.14
CA ASP A 100 2.18 15.69 -0.08
C ASP A 100 2.48 14.18 -0.07
N LYS A 101 1.50 13.36 -0.48
CA LYS A 101 1.71 11.92 -0.60
C LYS A 101 2.55 11.59 -1.82
N TYR A 102 3.30 10.49 -1.75
CA TYR A 102 4.09 10.01 -2.87
C TYR A 102 3.20 9.50 -4.03
N ASN A 103 3.23 10.20 -5.15
CA ASN A 103 2.37 9.96 -6.31
C ASN A 103 2.42 8.53 -6.86
N TYR A 104 3.61 7.91 -6.86
CA TYR A 104 3.80 6.57 -7.42
C TYR A 104 2.97 5.54 -6.66
N GLN A 105 3.01 5.56 -5.32
CA GLN A 105 2.28 4.64 -4.46
C GLN A 105 0.76 4.75 -4.62
N LEU A 106 0.25 5.95 -4.89
CA LEU A 106 -1.19 6.19 -5.08
C LEU A 106 -1.77 5.53 -6.34
N ARG A 107 -0.94 5.15 -7.31
CA ARG A 107 -1.38 4.49 -8.55
C ARG A 107 -1.98 3.11 -8.30
N THR A 108 -1.60 2.47 -7.19
CA THR A 108 -2.09 1.14 -6.79
C THR A 108 -3.60 1.10 -6.56
N LEU A 109 -4.18 2.21 -6.08
CA LEU A 109 -5.60 2.29 -5.73
C LEU A 109 -6.53 2.43 -6.95
N ARG A 110 -6.03 2.83 -8.13
CA ARG A 110 -6.79 2.95 -9.39
C ARG A 110 -8.09 3.78 -9.33
N VAL A 111 -8.22 4.70 -8.38
CA VAL A 111 -9.38 5.60 -8.24
C VAL A 111 -8.91 7.06 -8.38
N PRO A 112 -8.73 7.60 -9.60
CA PRO A 112 -8.26 8.97 -9.76
C PRO A 112 -9.25 9.97 -9.15
N GLY A 113 -8.74 10.98 -8.43
CA GLY A 113 -9.56 12.03 -7.83
C GLY A 113 -10.27 11.65 -6.51
N GLY A 114 -10.11 10.42 -6.03
CA GLY A 114 -10.61 10.00 -4.71
C GLY A 114 -9.86 10.65 -3.55
N VAL A 115 -10.45 10.64 -2.35
CA VAL A 115 -9.81 11.19 -1.14
C VAL A 115 -8.49 10.48 -0.87
N GLY A 116 -8.46 9.14 -0.91
CA GLY A 116 -7.26 8.34 -0.67
C GLY A 116 -6.12 8.58 -1.67
N THR A 117 -6.46 8.88 -2.93
CA THR A 117 -5.54 9.03 -4.07
C THR A 117 -5.18 10.47 -4.40
N THR A 118 -5.57 11.44 -3.57
CA THR A 118 -5.19 12.83 -3.74
C THR A 118 -3.80 13.07 -3.15
N PRO A 119 -2.78 13.40 -3.96
CA PRO A 119 -1.41 13.57 -3.46
C PRO A 119 -1.21 14.90 -2.75
N ASN A 120 -1.71 15.98 -3.35
CA ASN A 120 -1.56 17.33 -2.82
C ASN A 120 -2.32 17.51 -1.51
N TYR A 121 -1.62 18.03 -0.50
CA TYR A 121 -2.13 18.24 0.85
C TYR A 121 -3.41 19.08 0.90
N HIS A 122 -3.42 20.25 0.25
CA HIS A 122 -4.55 21.19 0.33
C HIS A 122 -5.81 20.60 -0.30
N LEU A 123 -5.69 19.99 -1.49
CA LEU A 123 -6.81 19.34 -2.14
C LEU A 123 -7.30 18.12 -1.35
N HIS A 124 -6.37 17.33 -0.78
CA HIS A 124 -6.71 16.20 0.08
C HIS A 124 -7.48 16.66 1.32
N LYS A 125 -7.07 17.77 1.96
CA LYS A 125 -7.74 18.36 3.11
C LYS A 125 -9.19 18.71 2.81
N ILE A 126 -9.45 19.46 1.74
CA ILE A 126 -10.82 19.84 1.30
C ILE A 126 -11.69 18.59 1.09
N ARG A 127 -11.15 17.59 0.38
CA ARG A 127 -11.85 16.33 0.09
C ARG A 127 -12.13 15.51 1.36
N ARG A 128 -11.19 15.47 2.30
CA ARG A 128 -11.33 14.74 3.57
C ARG A 128 -12.33 15.42 4.49
N GLU A 129 -12.33 16.75 4.55
CA GLU A 129 -13.25 17.54 5.38
C GLU A 129 -14.72 17.29 5.02
N ALA A 130 -15.02 17.09 3.74
CA ALA A 130 -16.37 16.72 3.29
C ALA A 130 -16.87 15.38 3.88
N LEU A 131 -15.96 14.48 4.28
CA LEU A 131 -16.30 13.20 4.91
C LEU A 131 -16.45 13.29 6.43
N THR A 132 -15.92 14.33 7.08
CA THR A 132 -15.91 14.46 8.55
C THR A 132 -17.30 14.33 9.18
N PRO A 133 -18.39 14.92 8.63
CA PRO A 133 -19.71 14.80 9.24
C PRO A 133 -20.19 13.35 9.40
N PHE A 134 -19.88 12.45 8.46
CA PHE A 134 -20.26 11.04 8.52
C PHE A 134 -19.68 10.31 9.74
N PHE A 135 -18.56 10.79 10.27
CA PHE A 135 -17.90 10.22 11.45
C PHE A 135 -18.17 11.00 12.75
N SER A 136 -19.12 11.94 12.74
CA SER A 136 -19.54 12.63 13.96
C SER A 136 -20.23 11.68 14.93
N LYS A 137 -20.08 11.89 16.24
CA LYS A 137 -20.74 11.09 17.29
C LYS A 137 -22.25 10.95 17.03
N ARG A 138 -22.91 12.03 16.62
CA ARG A 138 -24.35 12.02 16.30
C ARG A 138 -24.67 11.07 15.14
N ASN A 139 -23.92 11.13 14.05
CA ASN A 139 -24.17 10.29 12.88
C ASN A 139 -23.82 8.82 13.15
N VAL A 140 -22.76 8.56 13.92
CA VAL A 140 -22.41 7.20 14.40
C VAL A 140 -23.55 6.61 15.23
N LEU A 141 -24.08 7.36 16.21
CA LEU A 141 -25.22 6.91 17.03
C LEU A 141 -26.49 6.72 16.19
N THR A 142 -26.68 7.49 15.12
CA THR A 142 -27.81 7.30 14.22
C THR A 142 -27.73 5.95 13.48
N LEU A 143 -26.52 5.48 13.17
CA LEU A 143 -26.28 4.19 12.50
C LEU A 143 -26.27 2.99 13.45
N GLU A 144 -26.19 3.20 14.77
CA GLU A 144 -26.12 2.15 15.79
C GLU A 144 -27.21 1.09 15.59
N ASN A 145 -28.48 1.52 15.50
CA ASN A 145 -29.60 0.61 15.32
C ASN A 145 -29.51 -0.22 14.03
N VAL A 146 -28.95 0.34 12.96
CA VAL A 146 -28.78 -0.38 11.68
C VAL A 146 -27.72 -1.46 11.85
N ILE A 147 -26.59 -1.13 12.47
CA ILE A 147 -25.49 -2.07 12.73
C ILE A 147 -25.97 -3.20 13.66
N THR A 148 -26.64 -2.86 14.77
CA THR A 148 -27.16 -3.85 15.74
C THR A 148 -28.10 -4.85 15.07
N LYS A 149 -29.03 -4.38 14.22
CA LYS A 149 -29.91 -5.28 13.45
C LYS A 149 -29.13 -6.23 12.54
N LYS A 150 -28.04 -5.78 11.92
CA LYS A 150 -27.20 -6.63 11.06
C LYS A 150 -26.42 -7.66 11.87
N VAL A 151 -25.94 -7.28 13.06
CA VAL A 151 -25.28 -8.21 13.98
C VAL A 151 -26.26 -9.29 14.46
N GLU A 152 -27.48 -8.91 14.81
CA GLU A 152 -28.55 -9.84 15.18
C GLU A 152 -28.86 -10.84 14.05
N GLN A 153 -28.96 -10.37 12.80
CA GLN A 153 -29.15 -11.24 11.63
C GLN A 153 -28.01 -12.26 11.47
N LEU A 154 -26.76 -11.81 11.63
CA LEU A 154 -25.60 -12.71 11.58
C LEU A 154 -25.64 -13.76 12.70
N CYS A 155 -25.95 -13.34 13.93
CA CYS A 155 -26.11 -14.25 15.08
C CYS A 155 -27.22 -15.29 14.84
N GLN A 156 -28.36 -14.88 14.28
CA GLN A 156 -29.46 -15.78 13.95
C GLN A 156 -29.05 -16.80 12.87
N LEU A 157 -28.31 -16.39 11.84
CA LEU A 157 -27.78 -17.29 10.82
C LEU A 157 -26.87 -18.35 11.46
N VAL A 158 -25.92 -17.93 12.30
CA VAL A 158 -25.02 -18.84 13.00
C VAL A 158 -25.80 -19.80 13.92
N ALA A 159 -26.79 -19.30 14.67
CA ALA A 159 -27.63 -20.11 15.54
C ALA A 159 -28.43 -21.17 14.77
N LYS A 160 -28.98 -20.82 13.59
CA LYS A 160 -29.70 -21.74 12.70
C LYS A 160 -28.80 -22.89 12.24
N HIS A 161 -27.59 -22.58 11.79
CA HIS A 161 -26.60 -23.59 11.38
C HIS A 161 -26.16 -24.46 12.56
N ALA A 162 -25.94 -23.88 13.74
CA ALA A 162 -25.60 -24.62 14.94
C ALA A 162 -26.71 -25.61 15.36
N ALA A 163 -27.97 -25.18 15.34
CA ALA A 163 -29.11 -26.03 15.66
C ALA A 163 -29.28 -27.18 14.64
N ALA A 164 -29.06 -26.89 13.36
CA ALA A 164 -29.08 -27.87 12.27
C ALA A 164 -27.84 -28.77 12.23
N LYS A 165 -26.83 -28.51 13.08
CA LYS A 165 -25.50 -29.14 13.05
C LYS A 165 -24.85 -29.11 11.66
N SER A 166 -25.09 -28.03 10.92
CA SER A 166 -24.54 -27.83 9.58
C SER A 166 -23.41 -26.79 9.61
N PRO A 167 -22.36 -26.97 8.78
CA PRO A 167 -21.27 -26.01 8.72
C PRO A 167 -21.75 -24.68 8.11
N VAL A 168 -21.15 -23.57 8.56
CA VAL A 168 -21.33 -22.23 7.98
C VAL A 168 -19.96 -21.71 7.52
N ASN A 169 -19.91 -21.16 6.30
CA ASN A 169 -18.70 -20.49 5.82
C ASN A 169 -18.66 -19.06 6.37
N LEU A 170 -17.78 -18.81 7.34
CA LEU A 170 -17.66 -17.50 7.99
C LEU A 170 -17.14 -16.41 7.05
N SER A 171 -16.32 -16.74 6.05
CA SER A 171 -15.88 -15.77 5.05
C SER A 171 -17.06 -15.20 4.27
N ASN A 172 -17.98 -16.07 3.84
CA ASN A 172 -19.20 -15.64 3.16
C ASN A 172 -20.13 -14.86 4.09
N ALA A 173 -20.29 -15.33 5.33
CA ALA A 173 -21.17 -14.69 6.32
C ALA A 173 -20.66 -13.27 6.68
N PHE A 174 -19.36 -13.10 6.92
CA PHE A 174 -18.79 -11.78 7.18
C PHE A 174 -18.81 -10.87 5.95
N TYR A 175 -18.58 -11.43 4.75
CA TYR A 175 -18.68 -10.67 3.51
C TYR A 175 -20.10 -10.12 3.31
N ALA A 176 -21.14 -10.96 3.49
CA ALA A 176 -22.55 -10.56 3.40
C ALA A 176 -22.99 -9.63 4.55
N PHE A 177 -22.40 -9.75 5.74
CA PHE A 177 -22.63 -8.80 6.84
C PHE A 177 -22.06 -7.42 6.51
N SER A 178 -20.86 -7.37 5.91
CA SER A 178 -20.15 -6.12 5.60
C SER A 178 -20.68 -5.39 4.35
N ASN A 179 -21.28 -6.11 3.41
CA ASN A 179 -21.81 -5.55 2.18
C ASN A 179 -23.34 -5.60 2.22
N GLU A 180 -24.00 -4.48 1.92
CA GLU A 180 -25.46 -4.33 1.98
C GLU A 180 -26.24 -5.32 1.07
N TYR A 181 -25.54 -6.05 0.21
CA TYR A 181 -26.07 -7.13 -0.63
C TYR A 181 -26.31 -8.43 0.16
N GLY A 182 -27.50 -8.53 0.75
CA GLY A 182 -28.27 -9.78 0.75
C GLY A 182 -27.88 -10.88 1.74
N PHE A 183 -28.53 -10.87 2.91
CA PHE A 183 -28.94 -12.11 3.61
C PHE A 183 -30.12 -12.81 2.92
N LEU A 184 -30.44 -12.47 1.66
CA LEU A 184 -31.62 -12.97 0.97
C LEU A 184 -31.44 -14.39 0.40
N ASN A 185 -30.22 -14.94 0.35
CA ASN A 185 -29.97 -16.26 -0.27
C ASN A 185 -28.82 -17.07 0.38
N ILE A 186 -28.58 -16.93 1.69
CA ILE A 186 -27.64 -17.80 2.44
C ILE A 186 -28.43 -18.57 3.52
#